data_AF-A0A5N6RFE9-F1
#
_entry.id   AF-A0A5N6RFE9-F1
#
_cell.length_a   1.000
_cell.length_b   1.000
_cell.length_c   1.000
_cell.angle_alpha   90.00
_cell.angle_beta   90.00
_cell.angle_gamma   90.00
#
_symmetry.space_group_name_H-M   'P 1'
#
loop_
_entity.id
_entity.type
_entity.pdbx_description
1 polymer ?
#
loop_
_entity_poly.entity_id
_entity_poly.type
_entity_poly.pdbx_seq_one_letter_code
_entity_poly.pdbx_strand_id
1 'polypeptide(L)'
;MKLGLDASFLSFSHFFCSFVVLFLFKTLTWSLLKQFPGENGSLVLTIVTIWELFSSHLCSLSPESCQCPSLDSLFLSLSLPHTPINTIEIPQFHPALVFLKPERTMLQSNPPLLQHYGELVLHPAEFPALVCDEQKKGVAMEECQLPLIDLDDLNSDNERERLACSRAICRASSEWGFFQVVNHGMSPELLRRMRREQMKLFQTPFERKTTWGLLNNSYRWGTPTATSPKQFSWSEAFHIPLSQISEGACYGEYNSLRQVMKEFAAAMSKIARLLAGILAENLGNQKGVFEDICDESTCFLRLNRYPACPISQEIFGLVPHTDSDFLTILCQDQVGGLQLMKDSQWVAAKPNKDALVVNIGDLFQAWSNNVYKSVEHKVMANRTMERYSIAYFLCPSYDSLITSCREPSVYRKFTFGEYRSQVQEDVKKTGYKVGLPRFIL
;
A
#
# COMPACT_ATOMS: atom_id res chain seq x y z
N MET A 1 9.50 17.07 -62.18
CA MET A 1 10.64 16.16 -61.96
C MET A 1 10.52 15.57 -60.55
N LYS A 2 10.00 14.34 -60.43
CA LYS A 2 10.15 13.53 -59.22
C LYS A 2 11.51 12.85 -59.33
N LEU A 3 12.44 13.17 -58.43
CA LEU A 3 13.66 12.38 -58.24
C LEU A 3 13.29 11.22 -57.32
N GLY A 4 13.41 10.01 -57.85
CA GLY A 4 13.25 8.77 -57.11
C GLY A 4 14.44 8.55 -56.17
N LEU A 5 14.15 8.22 -54.92
CA LEU A 5 15.10 7.58 -54.01
C LEU A 5 14.92 6.07 -54.17
N ASP A 6 16.01 5.40 -54.55
CA ASP A 6 16.07 3.99 -54.91
C ASP A 6 15.72 3.03 -53.74
N ALA A 7 14.91 2.02 -54.06
CA ALA A 7 14.51 0.92 -53.18
C ALA A 7 15.65 -0.06 -52.82
N SER A 8 16.85 0.13 -53.36
CA SER A 8 18.03 -0.71 -53.09
C SER A 8 18.68 -0.43 -51.74
N PHE A 9 18.49 0.76 -51.15
CA PHE A 9 19.08 1.13 -49.85
C PHE A 9 18.32 0.56 -48.64
N LEU A 10 17.01 0.33 -48.79
CA LEU A 10 16.17 -0.24 -47.72
C LEU A 10 16.32 -1.77 -47.60
N SER A 11 16.64 -2.47 -48.70
CA SER A 11 16.88 -3.92 -48.69
C SER A 11 18.19 -4.29 -47.98
N PHE A 12 19.24 -3.47 -48.11
CA PHE A 12 20.55 -3.74 -47.52
C PHE A 12 20.57 -3.56 -45.99
N SER A 13 19.78 -2.60 -45.47
CA SER A 13 19.63 -2.32 -44.03
C SER A 13 18.97 -3.47 -43.26
N HIS A 14 17.94 -4.09 -43.83
CA HIS A 14 17.24 -5.22 -43.19
C HIS A 14 18.04 -6.52 -43.23
N PHE A 15 18.80 -6.78 -44.30
CA PHE A 15 19.65 -7.98 -44.39
C PHE A 15 20.80 -7.95 -43.37
N PHE A 16 21.38 -6.76 -43.12
CA PHE A 16 22.46 -6.59 -42.16
C PHE A 16 21.99 -6.77 -40.70
N CYS A 17 20.77 -6.33 -40.38
CA CYS A 17 20.20 -6.44 -39.04
C CYS A 17 19.96 -7.91 -38.64
N SER A 18 19.44 -8.73 -39.56
CA SER A 18 19.21 -10.16 -39.33
C SER A 18 20.51 -10.95 -39.09
N PHE A 19 21.59 -10.60 -39.80
CA PHE A 19 22.89 -11.29 -39.67
C PHE A 19 23.60 -10.99 -38.35
N VAL A 20 23.52 -9.74 -37.87
CA VAL A 20 24.10 -9.33 -36.58
C VAL A 20 23.36 -10.00 -35.41
N VAL A 21 22.03 -10.10 -35.48
CA VAL A 21 21.22 -10.79 -34.46
C VAL A 21 21.53 -12.28 -34.44
N LEU A 22 21.67 -12.93 -35.60
CA LEU A 22 22.07 -14.33 -35.73
C LEU A 22 23.47 -14.61 -35.16
N PHE A 23 24.42 -13.71 -35.39
CA PHE A 23 25.79 -13.87 -34.89
C PHE A 23 25.88 -13.68 -33.37
N LEU A 24 25.20 -12.67 -32.82
CA LEU A 24 25.14 -12.43 -31.37
C LEU A 24 24.42 -13.56 -30.63
N PHE A 25 23.35 -14.12 -31.22
CA PHE A 25 22.63 -15.24 -30.62
C PHE A 25 23.44 -16.54 -30.65
N LYS A 26 24.18 -16.82 -31.75
CA LYS A 26 25.11 -17.97 -31.85
C LYS A 26 26.24 -17.88 -30.81
N THR A 27 26.80 -16.69 -30.60
CA THR A 27 27.87 -16.50 -29.61
C THR A 27 27.35 -16.62 -28.18
N LEU A 28 26.14 -16.11 -27.90
CA LEU A 28 25.52 -16.22 -26.57
C LEU A 28 25.11 -17.66 -26.23
N THR A 29 24.48 -18.38 -27.17
CA THR A 29 24.09 -19.79 -27.00
C THR A 29 25.29 -20.72 -26.84
N TRP A 30 26.36 -20.51 -27.62
CA TRP A 30 27.61 -21.25 -27.47
C TRP A 30 28.30 -20.98 -26.11
N SER A 31 28.25 -19.73 -25.64
CA SER A 31 28.78 -19.36 -24.32
C SER A 31 27.99 -20.01 -23.17
N LEU A 32 26.67 -20.06 -23.28
CA LEU A 32 25.79 -20.68 -22.28
C LEU A 32 25.93 -22.21 -22.25
N LEU A 33 26.08 -22.86 -23.41
CA LEU A 33 26.28 -24.32 -23.50
C LEU A 33 27.64 -24.76 -22.92
N LYS A 34 28.68 -23.93 -22.99
CA LYS A 34 29.97 -24.20 -22.33
C LYS A 34 29.93 -24.08 -20.82
N GLN A 35 28.99 -23.29 -20.28
CA GLN A 35 28.96 -22.95 -18.86
C GLN A 35 28.21 -23.99 -18.01
N PHE A 36 27.42 -24.88 -18.62
CA PHE A 36 26.61 -25.90 -17.94
C PHE A 36 26.65 -27.26 -18.68
N PRO A 37 27.72 -28.07 -18.54
CA PRO A 37 27.93 -29.27 -19.35
C PRO A 37 27.11 -30.51 -18.92
N GLY A 38 26.00 -30.36 -18.19
CA GLY A 38 25.31 -31.47 -17.50
C GLY A 38 23.77 -31.56 -17.61
N GLU A 39 23.08 -30.59 -18.20
CA GLU A 39 21.60 -30.58 -18.26
C GLU A 39 21.07 -30.49 -19.71
N ASN A 40 21.28 -31.55 -20.49
CA ASN A 40 21.18 -31.50 -21.96
C ASN A 40 19.78 -31.75 -22.57
N GLY A 41 18.68 -31.64 -21.84
CA GLY A 41 17.32 -31.80 -22.39
C GLY A 41 16.51 -30.50 -22.41
N SER A 42 16.30 -29.94 -21.21
CA SER A 42 15.36 -28.83 -21.01
C SER A 42 15.86 -27.48 -21.53
N LEU A 43 17.18 -27.23 -21.43
CA LEU A 43 17.77 -25.97 -21.88
C LEU A 43 17.80 -25.86 -23.40
N VAL A 44 18.16 -26.96 -24.08
CA VAL A 44 18.14 -27.05 -25.55
C VAL A 44 16.72 -26.88 -26.07
N LEU A 45 15.73 -27.53 -25.44
CA LEU A 45 14.34 -27.39 -25.81
C LEU A 45 13.85 -25.94 -25.64
N THR A 46 14.23 -25.28 -24.55
CA THR A 46 13.86 -23.88 -24.29
C THR A 46 14.49 -22.93 -25.31
N ILE A 47 15.75 -23.14 -25.69
CA ILE A 47 16.43 -22.35 -26.71
C ILE A 47 15.77 -22.56 -28.09
N VAL A 48 15.39 -23.79 -28.43
CA VAL A 48 14.67 -24.11 -29.67
C VAL A 48 13.27 -23.48 -29.69
N THR A 49 12.54 -23.50 -28.57
CA THR A 49 11.22 -22.85 -28.46
C THR A 49 11.32 -21.33 -28.58
N ILE A 50 12.36 -20.71 -28.00
CA ILE A 50 12.62 -19.27 -28.15
C ILE A 50 12.93 -18.93 -29.62
N TRP A 51 13.71 -19.79 -30.31
CA TRP A 51 13.99 -19.65 -31.74
C TRP A 51 12.70 -19.70 -32.58
N GLU A 52 11.83 -20.69 -32.39
CA GLU A 52 10.58 -20.80 -33.15
C GLU A 52 9.64 -19.60 -32.93
N LEU A 53 9.54 -19.10 -31.69
CA LEU A 53 8.73 -17.93 -31.37
C LEU A 53 9.30 -16.65 -32.03
N PHE A 54 10.62 -16.50 -32.02
CA PHE A 54 11.28 -15.34 -32.61
C PHE A 54 11.23 -15.35 -34.15
N SER A 55 11.44 -16.52 -34.77
CA SER A 55 11.32 -16.70 -36.22
C SER A 55 9.88 -16.51 -36.71
N SER A 56 8.89 -17.01 -35.95
CA SER A 56 7.47 -16.81 -36.27
C SER A 56 7.07 -15.34 -36.17
N HIS A 57 7.57 -14.62 -35.14
CA HIS A 57 7.31 -13.20 -34.98
C HIS A 57 7.97 -12.37 -36.09
N LEU A 58 9.21 -12.67 -36.48
CA LEU A 58 9.90 -12.00 -37.59
C LEU A 58 9.21 -12.24 -38.95
N CYS A 59 8.74 -13.46 -39.23
CA CYS A 59 7.99 -13.73 -40.47
C CYS A 59 6.60 -13.08 -40.48
N SER A 60 5.99 -12.82 -39.33
CA SER A 60 4.72 -12.08 -39.24
C SER A 60 4.86 -10.60 -39.60
N LEU A 61 6.07 -10.04 -39.50
CA LEU A 61 6.36 -8.63 -39.78
C LEU A 61 6.79 -8.38 -41.24
N SER A 62 7.19 -9.41 -41.99
CA SER A 62 7.51 -9.32 -43.43
C SER A 62 7.23 -10.64 -44.16
N PRO A 63 6.00 -10.87 -44.64
CA PRO A 63 5.59 -12.15 -45.25
C PRO A 63 6.31 -12.48 -46.57
N GLU A 64 6.77 -11.45 -47.31
CA GLU A 64 7.30 -11.63 -48.67
C GLU A 64 8.81 -11.93 -48.74
N SER A 65 9.53 -11.98 -47.61
CA SER A 65 10.98 -12.18 -47.59
C SER A 65 11.50 -13.38 -46.75
N CYS A 66 10.60 -14.18 -46.16
CA CYS A 66 11.00 -15.31 -45.32
C CYS A 66 11.35 -16.57 -46.15
N GLN A 67 12.64 -16.76 -46.46
CA GLN A 67 13.23 -18.09 -46.67
C GLN A 67 13.99 -18.50 -45.40
N CYS A 68 13.29 -19.11 -44.44
CA CYS A 68 13.95 -19.77 -43.31
C CYS A 68 14.37 -21.20 -43.71
N PRO A 69 15.59 -21.65 -43.42
CA PRO A 69 15.98 -23.05 -43.62
C PRO A 69 15.12 -23.97 -42.76
N SER A 70 14.68 -25.12 -43.31
CA SER A 70 14.00 -26.15 -42.53
C SER A 70 14.93 -26.76 -41.48
N LEU A 71 14.34 -27.27 -40.39
CA LEU A 71 15.03 -27.96 -39.29
C LEU A 71 15.97 -29.08 -39.77
N ASP A 72 15.64 -29.73 -40.90
CA ASP A 72 16.46 -30.78 -41.51
C ASP A 72 17.85 -30.29 -41.95
N SER A 73 17.99 -29.00 -42.32
CA SER A 73 19.29 -28.41 -42.67
C SER A 73 20.17 -28.11 -41.46
N LEU A 74 19.58 -27.93 -40.28
CA LEU A 74 20.32 -27.63 -39.05
C LEU A 74 20.95 -28.90 -38.46
N PHE A 75 20.24 -30.03 -38.53
CA PHE A 75 20.71 -31.33 -38.05
C PHE A 75 21.89 -31.89 -38.86
N LEU A 76 21.98 -31.58 -40.16
CA LEU A 76 23.10 -32.02 -41.01
C LEU A 76 24.45 -31.33 -40.71
N SER A 77 24.45 -30.25 -39.92
CA SER A 77 25.68 -29.52 -39.53
C SER A 77 26.23 -29.88 -38.16
N LEU A 78 25.51 -30.72 -37.40
CA LEU A 78 25.88 -31.16 -36.06
C LEU A 78 26.04 -32.68 -36.08
N SER A 79 27.28 -33.16 -36.13
CA SER A 79 27.60 -34.58 -35.99
C SER A 79 27.23 -35.07 -34.59
N LEU A 80 25.97 -35.48 -34.39
CA LEU A 80 25.50 -36.20 -33.20
C LEU A 80 25.00 -37.60 -33.61
N PRO A 81 25.34 -38.65 -32.86
CA PRO A 81 25.07 -40.03 -33.26
C PRO A 81 23.57 -40.36 -33.21
N HIS A 82 23.11 -41.07 -34.24
CA HIS A 82 21.75 -41.54 -34.43
C HIS A 82 21.26 -42.47 -33.30
N THR A 83 20.11 -42.15 -32.70
CA THR A 83 19.24 -43.13 -32.04
C THR A 83 17.80 -42.94 -32.54
N PRO A 84 17.08 -44.02 -32.90
CA PRO A 84 15.75 -43.90 -33.51
C PRO A 84 14.68 -43.63 -32.44
N ILE A 85 13.91 -42.56 -32.63
CA ILE A 85 12.74 -42.25 -31.79
C ILE A 85 11.53 -42.93 -32.42
N ASN A 86 11.02 -43.98 -31.78
CA ASN A 86 9.71 -44.53 -32.08
C ASN A 86 8.61 -43.55 -31.61
N THR A 87 7.67 -43.30 -32.52
CA THR A 87 6.30 -42.77 -32.37
C THR A 87 5.89 -42.30 -30.96
N ILE A 88 5.76 -40.99 -30.80
CA ILE A 88 4.96 -40.35 -29.74
C ILE A 88 3.84 -39.57 -30.44
N GLU A 89 2.59 -39.90 -30.14
CA GLU A 89 1.40 -39.18 -30.60
C GLU A 89 1.35 -37.77 -30.00
N ILE A 90 1.05 -36.76 -30.84
CA ILE A 90 0.91 -35.36 -30.46
C ILE A 90 -0.57 -35.09 -30.10
N PRO A 91 -0.93 -34.72 -28.86
CA PRO A 91 -2.27 -34.23 -28.58
C PRO A 91 -2.40 -32.76 -29.02
N GLN A 92 -3.52 -32.43 -29.65
CA GLN A 92 -3.86 -31.07 -30.08
C GLN A 92 -3.93 -30.10 -28.89
N PHE A 93 -3.13 -29.03 -28.92
CA PHE A 93 -3.17 -27.93 -27.95
C PHE A 93 -3.97 -26.73 -28.50
N HIS A 94 -5.01 -26.33 -27.76
CA HIS A 94 -5.67 -25.02 -27.89
C HIS A 94 -4.82 -23.91 -27.24
N PRO A 95 -4.79 -22.68 -27.78
CA PRO A 95 -3.93 -21.62 -27.28
C PRO A 95 -4.55 -20.95 -26.04
N ALA A 96 -4.00 -21.22 -24.86
CA ALA A 96 -4.22 -20.42 -23.67
C ALA A 96 -2.92 -19.68 -23.31
N LEU A 97 -3.01 -18.35 -23.20
CA LEU A 97 -1.94 -17.44 -22.78
C LEU A 97 -1.21 -17.95 -21.53
N VAL A 98 0.08 -18.24 -21.66
CA VAL A 98 0.96 -18.51 -20.52
C VAL A 98 1.47 -17.18 -19.99
N PHE A 99 0.74 -16.60 -19.03
CA PHE A 99 1.30 -15.63 -18.09
C PHE A 99 2.26 -16.38 -17.17
N LEU A 100 3.45 -15.82 -16.93
CA LEU A 100 4.35 -16.24 -15.85
C LEU A 100 3.54 -16.27 -14.55
N LYS A 101 3.25 -17.48 -14.05
CA LYS A 101 2.44 -17.67 -12.84
C LYS A 101 3.25 -17.18 -11.63
N PRO A 102 2.76 -16.19 -10.85
CA PRO A 102 3.23 -16.03 -9.49
C PRO A 102 2.96 -17.33 -8.72
N GLU A 103 3.75 -17.62 -7.68
CA GLU A 103 3.52 -18.77 -6.80
C GLU A 103 2.02 -18.94 -6.50
N ARG A 104 1.48 -20.13 -6.79
CA ARG A 104 0.03 -20.42 -6.85
C ARG A 104 -0.72 -20.06 -5.56
N THR A 105 -0.02 -19.99 -4.44
CA THR A 105 -0.51 -19.56 -3.11
C THR A 105 -0.74 -18.05 -3.00
N MET A 106 0.14 -17.21 -3.56
CA MET A 106 0.05 -15.74 -3.50
C MET A 106 -1.14 -15.18 -4.29
N LEU A 107 -1.49 -15.81 -5.41
CA LEU A 107 -2.61 -15.36 -6.24
C LEU A 107 -3.97 -15.63 -5.55
N GLN A 108 -4.06 -16.65 -4.70
CA GLN A 108 -5.29 -17.00 -3.99
C GLN A 108 -5.57 -16.08 -2.79
N SER A 109 -4.55 -15.43 -2.21
CA SER A 109 -4.73 -14.51 -1.08
C SER A 109 -5.10 -13.09 -1.48
N ASN A 110 -4.79 -12.68 -2.71
CA ASN A 110 -5.00 -11.29 -3.14
C ASN A 110 -6.48 -10.98 -3.38
N PRO A 111 -6.99 -9.82 -2.91
CA PRO A 111 -8.29 -9.31 -3.34
C PRO A 111 -8.29 -8.98 -4.85
N PRO A 112 -9.46 -9.04 -5.53
CA PRO A 112 -9.59 -8.77 -6.96
C PRO A 112 -9.57 -7.26 -7.27
N LEU A 113 -8.55 -6.55 -6.79
CA LEU A 113 -8.40 -5.09 -6.92
C LEU A 113 -8.31 -4.65 -8.38
N LEU A 114 -7.55 -5.38 -9.20
CA LEU A 114 -7.35 -5.05 -10.61
C LEU A 114 -8.67 -5.11 -11.40
N GLN A 115 -9.46 -6.17 -11.18
CA GLN A 115 -10.74 -6.34 -11.85
C GLN A 115 -11.70 -5.21 -11.47
N HIS A 116 -11.87 -4.96 -10.17
CA HIS A 116 -12.78 -3.92 -9.68
C HIS A 116 -12.36 -2.52 -10.14
N TYR A 117 -11.05 -2.23 -10.11
CA TYR A 117 -10.53 -0.97 -10.64
C TYR A 117 -10.82 -0.82 -12.14
N GLY A 118 -10.64 -1.90 -12.93
CA GLY A 118 -10.97 -1.91 -14.35
C GLY A 118 -12.45 -1.62 -14.64
N GLU A 119 -13.36 -2.20 -13.85
CA GLU A 119 -14.80 -1.94 -13.94
C GLU A 119 -15.12 -0.45 -13.70
N LEU A 120 -14.48 0.18 -12.69
CA LEU A 120 -14.64 1.61 -12.41
C LEU A 120 -14.11 2.53 -13.52
N VAL A 121 -13.07 2.11 -14.23
CA VAL A 121 -12.51 2.86 -15.38
C VAL A 121 -13.42 2.77 -16.60
N LEU A 122 -14.01 1.59 -16.85
CA LEU A 122 -14.87 1.36 -18.01
C LEU A 122 -16.28 1.93 -17.83
N HIS A 123 -16.76 2.01 -16.58
CA HIS A 123 -18.12 2.45 -16.25
C HIS A 123 -18.13 3.51 -15.12
N PRO A 124 -17.55 4.71 -15.33
CA PRO A 124 -17.60 5.76 -14.33
C PRO A 124 -19.04 6.26 -14.15
N ALA A 125 -19.50 6.41 -12.91
CA ALA A 125 -20.78 7.06 -12.64
C ALA A 125 -20.71 8.56 -12.90
N GLU A 126 -21.73 9.13 -13.54
CA GLU A 126 -21.88 10.58 -13.72
C GLU A 126 -22.25 11.24 -12.39
N PHE A 127 -21.25 11.74 -11.65
CA PHE A 127 -21.48 12.73 -10.59
C PHE A 127 -20.85 14.05 -11.03
N PRO A 128 -21.45 15.21 -10.68
CA PRO A 128 -20.82 16.51 -10.94
C PRO A 128 -19.47 16.53 -10.22
N ALA A 129 -18.41 16.54 -11.01
CA ALA A 129 -17.05 16.63 -10.50
C ALA A 129 -16.92 17.94 -9.70
N LEU A 130 -16.73 17.85 -8.39
CA LEU A 130 -16.02 18.92 -7.70
C LEU A 130 -14.63 18.96 -8.32
N VAL A 131 -14.27 20.14 -8.81
CA VAL A 131 -13.00 20.41 -9.49
C VAL A 131 -11.88 20.13 -8.49
N CYS A 132 -11.33 18.91 -8.53
CA CYS A 132 -10.01 18.64 -7.96
C CYS A 132 -9.00 19.08 -9.01
N ASP A 133 -8.22 20.08 -8.63
CA ASP A 133 -7.16 20.72 -9.40
C ASP A 133 -6.30 19.69 -10.15
N GLU A 134 -6.15 19.86 -11.47
CA GLU A 134 -5.27 19.04 -12.29
C GLU A 134 -3.82 19.35 -11.91
N GLN A 135 -3.22 18.57 -11.02
CA GLN A 135 -1.81 18.74 -10.67
C GLN A 135 -0.87 18.24 -11.77
N LYS A 136 0.05 19.14 -12.10
CA LYS A 136 1.09 19.09 -13.14
C LYS A 136 1.90 17.77 -13.13
N LYS A 137 2.16 17.28 -14.35
CA LYS A 137 3.12 16.20 -14.66
C LYS A 137 4.51 16.47 -14.06
N GLY A 138 5.07 15.45 -13.42
CA GLY A 138 6.51 15.16 -13.47
C GLY A 138 7.44 16.00 -12.59
N VAL A 139 6.99 16.50 -11.44
CA VAL A 139 7.91 17.00 -10.42
C VAL A 139 8.24 15.86 -9.47
N ALA A 140 9.53 15.59 -9.25
CA ALA A 140 9.97 14.67 -8.20
C ALA A 140 9.35 15.14 -6.88
N MET A 141 8.45 14.33 -6.31
CA MET A 141 7.76 14.69 -5.09
C MET A 141 8.77 14.80 -3.95
N GLU A 142 8.74 15.92 -3.24
CA GLU A 142 9.69 16.22 -2.19
C GLU A 142 9.47 15.27 -1.00
N GLU A 143 10.51 14.51 -0.66
CA GLU A 143 10.54 13.75 0.59
C GLU A 143 10.74 14.73 1.74
N CYS A 144 9.79 14.73 2.68
CA CYS A 144 9.86 15.55 3.86
C CYS A 144 10.29 14.70 5.06
N GLN A 145 11.23 15.23 5.85
CA GLN A 145 11.53 14.71 7.18
C GLN A 145 10.53 15.33 8.15
N LEU A 146 9.59 14.50 8.62
CA LEU A 146 8.71 14.89 9.72
C LEU A 146 9.54 15.24 10.96
N PRO A 147 9.05 16.12 11.85
CA PRO A 147 9.68 16.35 13.15
C PRO A 147 9.93 15.01 13.86
N LEU A 148 11.18 14.76 14.24
CA LEU A 148 11.60 13.55 14.93
C LEU A 148 11.78 13.86 16.42
N ILE A 149 11.09 13.12 17.27
CA ILE A 149 11.06 13.34 18.71
C ILE A 149 11.55 12.10 19.43
N ASP A 150 12.54 12.28 20.30
CA ASP A 150 13.05 11.23 21.17
C ASP A 150 12.21 11.17 22.46
N LEU A 151 11.50 10.06 22.70
CA LEU A 151 10.66 9.93 23.89
C LEU A 151 11.45 9.59 25.16
N ASP A 152 12.72 9.20 25.06
CA ASP A 152 13.57 9.01 26.24
C ASP A 152 13.85 10.35 26.95
N ASP A 153 13.83 11.47 26.21
CA ASP A 153 13.98 12.82 26.78
C ASP A 153 12.89 13.16 27.81
N LEU A 154 11.72 12.52 27.73
CA LEU A 154 10.65 12.66 28.75
C LEU A 154 11.03 12.02 30.09
N ASN A 155 11.98 11.10 30.09
CA ASN A 155 12.48 10.40 31.27
C ASN A 155 13.83 10.95 31.76
N SER A 156 14.35 12.03 31.17
CA SER A 156 15.59 12.67 31.60
C SER A 156 15.48 13.18 33.04
N ASP A 157 16.56 13.09 33.83
CA ASP A 157 16.65 13.71 35.16
C ASP A 157 16.57 15.25 35.09
N ASN A 158 16.94 15.84 33.95
CA ASN A 158 16.91 17.28 33.72
C ASN A 158 15.49 17.75 33.33
N GLU A 159 14.87 18.54 34.20
CA GLU A 159 13.54 19.10 33.96
C GLU A 159 13.45 19.92 32.66
N ARG A 160 14.52 20.64 32.30
CA ARG A 160 14.52 21.46 31.08
C ARG A 160 14.42 20.61 29.81
N GLU A 161 15.05 19.43 29.81
CA GLU A 161 15.01 18.48 28.69
C GLU A 161 13.61 17.86 28.58
N ARG A 162 13.04 17.39 29.70
CA ARG A 162 11.65 16.88 29.73
C ARG A 162 10.66 17.90 29.17
N LEU A 163 10.75 19.14 29.63
CA LEU A 163 9.90 20.24 29.15
C LEU A 163 10.16 20.60 27.68
N ALA A 164 11.40 20.51 27.21
CA ALA A 164 11.74 20.74 25.81
C ALA A 164 11.11 19.67 24.90
N CYS A 165 11.17 18.40 25.30
CA CYS A 165 10.52 17.31 24.58
C CYS A 165 9.00 17.50 24.53
N SER A 166 8.35 17.80 25.68
CA SER A 166 6.91 18.09 25.70
C SER A 166 6.53 19.27 24.77
N ARG A 167 7.33 20.34 24.76
CA ARG A 167 7.12 21.47 23.83
C ARG A 167 7.31 21.06 22.37
N ALA A 168 8.28 20.19 22.06
CA ALA A 168 8.50 19.69 20.70
C ALA A 168 7.29 18.89 20.21
N ILE A 169 6.71 18.04 21.07
CA ILE A 169 5.46 17.29 20.77
C ILE A 169 4.33 18.27 20.44
N CYS A 170 4.08 19.26 21.31
CA CYS A 170 3.02 20.23 21.11
C CYS A 170 3.22 21.07 19.85
N ARG A 171 4.46 21.52 19.61
CA ARG A 171 4.82 22.29 18.42
C ARG A 171 4.61 21.48 17.14
N ALA A 172 5.02 20.22 17.11
CA ALA A 172 4.83 19.37 15.95
C ALA A 172 3.33 19.11 15.68
N SER A 173 2.53 18.87 16.72
CA SER A 173 1.07 18.74 16.61
C SER A 173 0.38 20.00 16.08
N SER A 174 0.87 21.19 16.46
CA SER A 174 0.31 22.47 16.01
C SER A 174 0.79 22.90 14.62
N GLU A 175 2.07 22.71 14.30
CA GLU A 175 2.64 23.18 13.04
C GLU A 175 2.38 22.19 11.90
N TRP A 176 2.55 20.89 12.19
CA TRP A 176 2.51 19.80 11.22
C TRP A 176 1.28 18.91 11.33
N GLY A 177 0.77 18.68 12.55
CA GLY A 177 -0.25 17.64 12.79
C GLY A 177 0.28 16.21 12.65
N PHE A 178 1.55 16.04 12.27
CA PHE A 178 2.26 14.79 12.05
C PHE A 178 3.68 14.90 12.61
N PHE A 179 4.18 13.83 13.22
CA PHE A 179 5.57 13.70 13.66
C PHE A 179 5.99 12.24 13.78
N GLN A 180 7.28 12.01 13.96
CA GLN A 180 7.86 10.70 14.25
C GLN A 180 8.35 10.67 15.70
N VAL A 181 8.16 9.53 16.36
CA VAL A 181 8.70 9.27 17.70
C VAL A 181 9.65 8.08 17.68
N VAL A 182 10.82 8.22 18.30
CA VAL A 182 11.81 7.15 18.55
C VAL A 182 11.95 6.91 20.04
N ASN A 183 12.64 5.82 20.41
CA ASN A 183 12.77 5.37 21.80
C ASN A 183 11.42 5.30 22.53
N HIS A 184 10.39 4.90 21.80
CA HIS A 184 9.00 4.82 22.26
C HIS A 184 8.73 3.65 23.23
N GLY A 185 9.78 2.94 23.68
CA GLY A 185 9.69 1.85 24.65
C GLY A 185 9.07 0.54 24.14
N MET A 186 8.77 0.41 22.85
CA MET A 186 8.32 -0.88 22.30
C MET A 186 9.51 -1.75 21.95
N SER A 187 9.47 -3.01 22.39
CA SER A 187 10.49 -4.01 22.05
C SER A 187 10.59 -4.22 20.53
N PRO A 188 11.80 -4.20 19.93
CA PRO A 188 12.00 -4.59 18.54
C PRO A 188 11.55 -6.03 18.23
N GLU A 189 11.54 -6.93 19.22
CA GLU A 189 10.99 -8.28 19.07
C GLU A 189 9.47 -8.25 18.95
N LEU A 190 8.78 -7.42 19.74
CA LEU A 190 7.32 -7.27 19.65
C LEU A 190 6.91 -6.74 18.27
N LEU A 191 7.62 -5.74 17.75
CA LEU A 191 7.37 -5.21 16.40
C LEU A 191 7.57 -6.28 15.32
N ARG A 192 8.64 -7.09 15.42
CA ARG A 192 8.92 -8.19 14.48
C ARG A 192 7.89 -9.33 14.57
N ARG A 193 7.49 -9.75 15.77
CA ARG A 193 6.41 -10.73 15.99
C ARG A 193 5.11 -10.25 15.38
N MET A 194 4.72 -8.99 15.67
CA MET A 194 3.49 -8.41 15.16
C MET A 194 3.48 -8.34 13.63
N ARG A 195 4.59 -7.93 13.01
CA ARG A 195 4.73 -7.90 11.55
C ARG A 195 4.57 -9.29 10.94
N ARG A 196 5.19 -10.31 11.53
CA ARG A 196 5.12 -11.70 11.07
C ARG A 196 3.70 -12.24 11.10
N GLU A 197 3.00 -12.04 12.22
CA GLU A 197 1.61 -12.47 12.38
C GLU A 197 0.67 -11.70 11.45
N GLN A 198 0.90 -10.40 11.23
CA GLN A 198 0.17 -9.61 10.24
C GLN A 198 0.34 -10.19 8.83
N MET A 199 1.57 -10.48 8.41
CA MET A 199 1.83 -11.06 7.08
C MET A 199 1.16 -12.42 6.93
N LYS A 200 1.26 -13.29 7.94
CA LYS A 200 0.59 -14.60 7.97
C LYS A 200 -0.93 -14.46 7.85
N LEU A 201 -1.55 -13.51 8.55
CA LEU A 201 -2.98 -13.23 8.45
C LEU A 201 -3.37 -12.86 7.00
N PHE A 202 -2.60 -11.99 6.34
CA PHE A 202 -2.91 -11.56 4.98
C PHE A 202 -2.64 -12.60 3.89
N GLN A 203 -1.77 -13.58 4.15
CA GLN A 203 -1.54 -14.74 3.29
C GLN A 203 -2.73 -15.72 3.27
N THR A 204 -3.70 -15.56 4.17
CA THR A 204 -4.96 -16.31 4.12
C THR A 204 -5.66 -16.10 2.77
N PRO A 205 -6.20 -17.16 2.14
CA PRO A 205 -6.96 -17.05 0.89
C PRO A 205 -8.06 -15.98 0.98
N PHE A 206 -8.23 -15.21 -0.10
CA PHE A 206 -9.16 -14.09 -0.16
C PHE A 206 -10.59 -14.50 0.20
N GLU A 207 -11.07 -15.62 -0.35
CA GLU A 207 -12.40 -16.16 -0.06
C GLU A 207 -12.61 -16.44 1.44
N ARG A 208 -11.58 -16.96 2.13
CA ARG A 208 -11.65 -17.20 3.59
C ARG A 208 -11.71 -15.90 4.36
N LYS A 209 -10.95 -14.87 3.94
CA LYS A 209 -10.97 -13.54 4.57
C LYS A 209 -12.34 -12.87 4.46
N THR A 210 -13.07 -13.08 3.36
CA THR A 210 -14.38 -12.46 3.12
C THR A 210 -15.57 -13.24 3.68
N THR A 211 -15.53 -14.57 3.71
CA THR A 211 -16.73 -15.40 3.99
C THR A 211 -16.78 -15.97 5.41
N TRP A 212 -15.65 -16.11 6.12
CA TRP A 212 -15.62 -16.86 7.39
C TRP A 212 -15.85 -15.98 8.62
N GLY A 213 -16.18 -14.70 8.42
CA GLY A 213 -16.27 -13.73 9.50
C GLY A 213 -14.99 -13.66 10.33
N LEU A 214 -13.84 -13.83 9.68
CA LEU A 214 -12.53 -13.85 10.31
C LEU A 214 -12.36 -12.60 11.18
N LEU A 215 -12.02 -12.81 12.46
CA LEU A 215 -11.93 -11.75 13.45
C LEU A 215 -13.18 -10.86 13.49
N ASN A 216 -14.36 -11.49 13.55
CA ASN A 216 -15.68 -10.86 13.63
C ASN A 216 -16.02 -9.89 12.48
N ASN A 217 -15.84 -10.35 11.23
CA ASN A 217 -16.13 -9.57 10.01
C ASN A 217 -15.34 -8.24 9.92
N SER A 218 -14.12 -8.21 10.47
CA SER A 218 -13.26 -7.03 10.47
C SER A 218 -12.54 -6.77 9.14
N TYR A 219 -12.57 -7.74 8.21
CA TYR A 219 -11.90 -7.65 6.92
C TYR A 219 -12.59 -6.69 5.96
N ARG A 220 -11.79 -5.82 5.32
CA ARG A 220 -12.19 -4.83 4.32
C ARG A 220 -11.18 -4.84 3.18
N TRP A 221 -11.61 -4.59 1.96
CA TRP A 221 -10.73 -4.45 0.81
C TRP A 221 -11.35 -3.52 -0.23
N GLY A 222 -10.51 -2.87 -1.03
CA GLY A 222 -10.96 -1.89 -1.99
C GLY A 222 -11.68 -0.71 -1.33
N THR A 223 -12.55 -0.08 -2.11
CA THR A 223 -13.61 0.80 -1.61
C THR A 223 -14.93 0.31 -2.19
N PRO A 224 -15.74 -0.50 -1.47
CA PRO A 224 -16.95 -1.11 -2.02
C PRO A 224 -18.00 -0.12 -2.52
N THR A 225 -17.98 1.11 -2.00
CA THR A 225 -18.87 2.21 -2.38
C THR A 225 -18.28 3.15 -3.42
N ALA A 226 -17.10 2.85 -3.97
CA ALA A 226 -16.49 3.70 -4.99
C ALA A 226 -17.32 3.68 -6.27
N THR A 227 -17.56 4.86 -6.83
CA THR A 227 -18.25 5.04 -8.11
C THR A 227 -17.30 5.55 -9.20
N SER A 228 -16.05 5.82 -8.85
CA SER A 228 -14.98 6.23 -9.76
C SER A 228 -13.62 5.75 -9.27
N PRO A 229 -12.60 5.67 -10.15
CA PRO A 229 -11.24 5.30 -9.76
C PRO A 229 -10.62 6.19 -8.68
N LYS A 230 -11.00 7.47 -8.62
CA LYS A 230 -10.51 8.44 -7.62
C LYS A 230 -10.93 8.11 -6.18
N GLN A 231 -11.99 7.32 -6.01
CA GLN A 231 -12.51 6.89 -4.71
C GLN A 231 -12.02 5.50 -4.30
N PHE A 232 -11.29 4.81 -5.18
CA PHE A 232 -10.87 3.43 -4.95
C PHE A 232 -9.53 3.36 -4.23
N SER A 233 -9.48 2.56 -3.16
CA SER A 233 -8.24 2.26 -2.44
C SER A 233 -7.67 0.91 -2.86
N TRP A 234 -6.44 0.88 -3.38
CA TRP A 234 -5.69 -0.33 -3.70
C TRP A 234 -5.10 -0.97 -2.43
N SER A 235 -5.98 -1.45 -1.55
CA SER A 235 -5.58 -2.05 -0.29
C SER A 235 -6.61 -3.03 0.26
N GLU A 236 -6.17 -3.76 1.26
CA GLU A 236 -6.99 -4.55 2.16
C GLU A 236 -6.59 -4.26 3.60
N ALA A 237 -7.53 -4.46 4.53
CA ALA A 237 -7.32 -4.18 5.94
C ALA A 237 -8.17 -5.07 6.85
N PHE A 238 -7.68 -5.29 8.06
CA PHE A 238 -8.49 -5.77 9.19
C PHE A 238 -8.68 -4.62 10.18
N HIS A 239 -9.94 -4.26 10.44
CA HIS A 239 -10.33 -3.23 11.42
C HIS A 239 -10.78 -3.91 12.71
N ILE A 240 -9.90 -3.97 13.71
CA ILE A 240 -10.04 -4.81 14.90
C ILE A 240 -10.20 -3.93 16.15
N PRO A 241 -11.43 -3.77 16.69
CA PRO A 241 -11.65 -3.11 17.97
C PRO A 241 -10.85 -3.77 19.10
N LEU A 242 -10.34 -2.97 20.05
CA LEU A 242 -9.54 -3.52 21.16
C LEU A 242 -10.34 -4.50 22.03
N SER A 243 -11.63 -4.21 22.25
CA SER A 243 -12.58 -5.12 22.91
C SER A 243 -12.59 -6.53 22.30
N GLN A 244 -12.49 -6.62 20.97
CA GLN A 244 -12.47 -7.92 20.26
C GLN A 244 -11.14 -8.65 20.39
N ILE A 245 -10.03 -7.95 20.64
CA ILE A 245 -8.74 -8.61 20.93
C ILE A 245 -8.81 -9.36 22.27
N SER A 246 -9.55 -8.80 23.22
CA SER A 246 -9.81 -9.42 24.52
C SER A 246 -10.68 -10.68 24.40
N GLU A 247 -11.60 -10.74 23.44
CA GLU A 247 -12.43 -11.91 23.16
C GLU A 247 -11.67 -12.99 22.38
N GLY A 248 -11.57 -14.21 22.94
CA GLY A 248 -10.76 -15.28 22.35
C GLY A 248 -11.43 -16.06 21.21
N ALA A 249 -12.76 -16.10 21.19
CA ALA A 249 -13.51 -17.06 20.38
C ALA A 249 -13.37 -16.84 18.85
N CYS A 250 -13.16 -15.60 18.41
CA CYS A 250 -13.13 -15.23 16.99
C CYS A 250 -11.77 -15.49 16.29
N TYR A 251 -10.75 -15.96 17.02
CA TYR A 251 -9.39 -16.12 16.49
C TYR A 251 -9.10 -17.50 15.91
N GLY A 252 -9.75 -18.56 16.38
CA GLY A 252 -9.54 -19.92 15.87
C GLY A 252 -8.05 -20.29 15.78
N GLU A 253 -7.55 -20.50 14.55
CA GLU A 253 -6.13 -20.84 14.28
C GLU A 253 -5.14 -19.66 14.47
N TYR A 254 -5.63 -18.43 14.60
CA TYR A 254 -4.85 -17.20 14.78
C TYR A 254 -4.64 -16.81 16.25
N ASN A 255 -4.59 -17.79 17.17
CA ASN A 255 -4.36 -17.54 18.59
C ASN A 255 -3.00 -16.86 18.88
N SER A 256 -1.95 -17.17 18.10
CA SER A 256 -0.64 -16.50 18.19
C SER A 256 -0.77 -15.01 17.90
N LEU A 257 -1.42 -14.65 16.78
CA LEU A 257 -1.75 -13.27 16.42
C LEU A 257 -2.49 -12.56 17.55
N ARG A 258 -3.49 -13.19 18.18
CA ARG A 258 -4.22 -12.59 19.31
C ARG A 258 -3.28 -12.20 20.45
N GLN A 259 -2.42 -13.12 20.88
CA GLN A 259 -1.49 -12.87 22.00
C GLN A 259 -0.55 -11.70 21.68
N VAL A 260 0.03 -11.70 20.48
CA VAL A 260 0.91 -10.63 20.02
C VAL A 260 0.17 -9.30 19.91
N MET A 261 -1.07 -9.30 19.39
CA MET A 261 -1.89 -8.09 19.29
C MET A 261 -2.28 -7.52 20.65
N LYS A 262 -2.49 -8.36 21.67
CA LYS A 262 -2.72 -7.88 23.05
C LYS A 262 -1.52 -7.10 23.58
N GLU A 263 -0.33 -7.69 23.47
CA GLU A 263 0.93 -7.04 23.88
C GLU A 263 1.15 -5.74 23.09
N PHE A 264 0.94 -5.78 21.77
CA PHE A 264 1.12 -4.65 20.86
C PHE A 264 0.12 -3.52 21.13
N ALA A 265 -1.16 -3.83 21.28
CA ALA A 265 -2.22 -2.85 21.55
C ALA A 265 -2.01 -2.16 22.89
N ALA A 266 -1.63 -2.90 23.94
CA ALA A 266 -1.34 -2.33 25.25
C ALA A 266 -0.17 -1.33 25.19
N ALA A 267 0.90 -1.69 24.47
CA ALA A 267 2.04 -0.81 24.27
C ALA A 267 1.69 0.45 23.47
N MET A 268 0.93 0.31 22.38
CA MET A 268 0.42 1.45 21.59
C MET A 268 -0.51 2.34 22.41
N SER A 269 -1.40 1.77 23.21
CA SER A 269 -2.31 2.51 24.09
C SER A 269 -1.55 3.34 25.12
N LYS A 270 -0.50 2.78 25.73
CA LYS A 270 0.37 3.50 26.67
C LYS A 270 1.01 4.72 26.02
N ILE A 271 1.55 4.58 24.81
CA ILE A 271 2.17 5.69 24.06
C ILE A 271 1.10 6.73 23.69
N ALA A 272 -0.05 6.30 23.18
CA ALA A 272 -1.14 7.20 22.79
C ALA A 272 -1.65 8.04 23.96
N ARG A 273 -1.85 7.42 25.13
CA ARG A 273 -2.30 8.11 26.35
C ARG A 273 -1.23 9.07 26.87
N LEU A 274 0.04 8.69 26.84
CA LEU A 274 1.16 9.57 27.19
C LEU A 274 1.17 10.85 26.33
N LEU A 275 1.10 10.68 25.00
CA LEU A 275 1.13 11.79 24.06
C LEU A 275 -0.13 12.67 24.18
N ALA A 276 -1.31 12.05 24.26
CA ALA A 276 -2.56 12.78 24.45
C ALA A 276 -2.58 13.56 25.78
N GLY A 277 -2.04 13.01 26.86
CA GLY A 277 -1.89 13.68 28.14
C GLY A 277 -0.99 14.93 28.05
N ILE A 278 0.19 14.81 27.44
CA ILE A 278 1.11 15.95 27.21
C ILE A 278 0.41 17.07 26.40
N LEU A 279 -0.32 16.68 25.35
CA LEU A 279 -1.06 17.62 24.51
C LEU A 279 -2.22 18.30 25.25
N ALA A 280 -2.91 17.58 26.14
CA ALA A 280 -3.96 18.14 27.01
C ALA A 280 -3.40 19.16 28.00
N GLU A 281 -2.27 18.84 28.65
CA GLU A 281 -1.62 19.71 29.62
C GLU A 281 -1.15 21.02 29.03
N ASN A 282 -0.59 20.98 27.82
CA ASN A 282 -0.18 22.19 27.11
C ASN A 282 -1.36 23.14 26.82
N LEU A 283 -2.59 22.62 26.84
CA LEU A 283 -3.82 23.41 26.70
C LEU A 283 -4.43 23.80 28.05
N GLY A 284 -3.78 23.49 29.18
CA GLY A 284 -4.24 23.82 30.53
C GLY A 284 -5.20 22.80 31.15
N ASN A 285 -5.30 21.60 30.58
CA ASN A 285 -6.18 20.53 31.06
C ASN A 285 -5.41 19.51 31.91
N GLN A 286 -6.13 18.69 32.70
CA GLN A 286 -5.51 17.65 33.51
C GLN A 286 -4.99 16.49 32.64
N LYS A 287 -3.89 15.83 33.05
CA LYS A 287 -3.28 14.69 32.32
C LYS A 287 -4.28 13.57 31.99
N GLY A 288 -5.23 13.32 32.88
CA GLY A 288 -6.16 12.18 32.81
C GLY A 288 -7.42 12.40 31.99
N VAL A 289 -7.62 13.56 31.33
CA VAL A 289 -8.88 13.86 30.62
C VAL A 289 -9.22 12.78 29.57
N PHE A 290 -8.22 12.21 28.90
CA PHE A 290 -8.43 11.16 27.91
C PHE A 290 -8.55 9.75 28.51
N GLU A 291 -8.26 9.56 29.80
CA GLU A 291 -8.53 8.30 30.51
C GLU A 291 -10.03 8.08 30.70
N ASP A 292 -10.77 9.16 31.00
CA ASP A 292 -12.21 9.10 31.21
C ASP A 292 -13.01 9.07 29.89
N ILE A 293 -12.48 9.68 28.83
CA ILE A 293 -13.17 9.84 27.55
C ILE A 293 -12.89 8.67 26.59
N CYS A 294 -11.69 8.10 26.61
CA CYS A 294 -11.27 7.07 25.66
C CYS A 294 -11.24 5.68 26.32
N ASP A 295 -12.13 4.80 25.87
CA ASP A 295 -12.21 3.41 26.32
C ASP A 295 -11.77 2.40 25.23
N GLU A 296 -11.57 1.15 25.65
CA GLU A 296 -11.21 0.05 24.75
C GLU A 296 -12.34 -0.36 23.80
N SER A 297 -13.58 0.11 24.03
CA SER A 297 -14.74 -0.27 23.23
C SER A 297 -14.72 0.41 21.85
N THR A 298 -14.09 1.58 21.76
CA THR A 298 -14.04 2.41 20.55
C THR A 298 -12.66 2.56 19.94
N CYS A 299 -11.59 2.38 20.71
CA CYS A 299 -10.23 2.28 20.18
C CYS A 299 -10.08 1.00 19.34
N PHE A 300 -9.22 1.04 18.31
CA PHE A 300 -9.03 -0.10 17.42
C PHE A 300 -7.65 -0.12 16.77
N LEU A 301 -7.25 -1.31 16.33
CA LEU A 301 -6.13 -1.51 15.41
C LEU A 301 -6.65 -1.65 13.98
N ARG A 302 -5.98 -1.02 13.03
CA ARG A 302 -6.16 -1.28 11.60
C ARG A 302 -4.87 -1.84 11.02
N LEU A 303 -4.88 -3.14 10.73
CA LEU A 303 -3.80 -3.81 10.02
C LEU A 303 -4.05 -3.57 8.54
N ASN A 304 -3.12 -2.96 7.82
CA ASN A 304 -3.25 -2.65 6.39
C ASN A 304 -2.21 -3.44 5.58
N ARG A 305 -2.64 -3.92 4.42
CA ARG A 305 -1.77 -4.42 3.35
C ARG A 305 -2.12 -3.72 2.04
N TYR A 306 -1.10 -3.29 1.33
CA TYR A 306 -1.18 -2.67 0.03
C TYR A 306 -0.42 -3.57 -0.96
N PRO A 307 -1.12 -4.42 -1.73
CA PRO A 307 -0.48 -5.25 -2.73
C PRO A 307 0.25 -4.39 -3.78
N ALA A 308 1.31 -4.93 -4.39
CA ALA A 308 1.98 -4.26 -5.50
C ALA A 308 0.97 -3.96 -6.63
N CYS A 309 1.02 -2.75 -7.19
CA CYS A 309 0.10 -2.29 -8.21
C CYS A 309 0.81 -2.14 -9.58
N PRO A 310 0.52 -2.99 -10.58
CA PRO A 310 1.26 -2.98 -11.84
C PRO A 310 0.84 -1.85 -12.81
N ILE A 311 -0.24 -1.13 -12.49
CA ILE A 311 -0.93 -0.24 -13.45
C ILE A 311 -0.24 1.14 -13.53
N SER A 312 -0.20 1.89 -12.42
CA SER A 312 0.27 3.27 -12.40
C SER A 312 0.79 3.65 -11.02
N GLN A 313 1.71 4.62 -10.97
CA GLN A 313 2.20 5.23 -9.74
C GLN A 313 1.19 6.22 -9.12
N GLU A 314 0.11 6.54 -9.83
CA GLU A 314 -0.91 7.51 -9.41
C GLU A 314 -2.08 6.86 -8.64
N ILE A 315 -2.08 5.54 -8.49
CA ILE A 315 -3.15 4.84 -7.78
C ILE A 315 -2.99 5.00 -6.27
N PHE A 316 -4.08 5.37 -5.62
CA PHE A 316 -4.14 5.42 -4.17
C PHE A 316 -4.13 4.00 -3.60
N GLY A 317 -3.15 3.69 -2.77
CA GLY A 317 -3.23 2.59 -1.82
C GLY A 317 -4.30 2.87 -0.75
N LEU A 318 -4.42 4.13 -0.32
CA LEU A 318 -5.52 4.63 0.51
C LEU A 318 -5.83 6.06 0.07
N VAL A 319 -7.10 6.33 -0.25
CA VAL A 319 -7.57 7.63 -0.73
C VAL A 319 -7.27 8.78 0.26
N PRO A 320 -7.19 10.03 -0.22
CA PRO A 320 -7.08 11.21 0.66
C PRO A 320 -8.18 11.25 1.73
N HIS A 321 -7.77 11.44 2.98
CA HIS A 321 -8.67 11.56 4.14
C HIS A 321 -7.97 12.22 5.32
N THR A 322 -8.74 12.65 6.30
CA THR A 322 -8.28 12.88 7.68
C THR A 322 -8.75 11.74 8.57
N ASP A 323 -8.08 11.53 9.71
CA ASP A 323 -8.53 10.56 10.71
C ASP A 323 -9.62 11.16 11.61
N SER A 324 -10.63 10.35 11.93
CA SER A 324 -11.80 10.78 12.73
C SER A 324 -11.59 10.63 14.23
N ASP A 325 -10.41 10.25 14.70
CA ASP A 325 -10.11 9.93 16.10
C ASP A 325 -9.52 11.15 16.83
N PHE A 326 -8.95 10.94 18.03
CA PHE A 326 -8.11 11.96 18.65
C PHE A 326 -6.66 11.88 18.15
N LEU A 327 -6.08 10.68 18.19
CA LEU A 327 -4.67 10.47 17.92
C LEU A 327 -4.45 9.11 17.27
N THR A 328 -3.79 9.11 16.11
CA THR A 328 -3.36 7.89 15.43
C THR A 328 -1.87 7.66 15.64
N ILE A 329 -1.50 6.41 15.93
CA ILE A 329 -0.09 5.95 15.95
C ILE A 329 0.09 4.86 14.89
N LEU A 330 0.98 5.10 13.93
CA LEU A 330 1.24 4.26 12.78
C LEU A 330 2.62 3.61 12.87
N CYS A 331 2.63 2.27 12.87
CA CYS A 331 3.81 1.45 12.63
C CYS A 331 3.83 0.99 11.16
N GLN A 332 4.81 1.44 10.38
CA GLN A 332 4.93 1.12 8.95
C GLN A 332 6.25 0.43 8.62
N ASP A 333 6.30 -0.20 7.45
CA ASP A 333 7.54 -0.74 6.88
C ASP A 333 8.37 0.37 6.19
N GLN A 334 9.36 -0.03 5.40
CA GLN A 334 10.27 0.89 4.69
C GLN A 334 9.88 1.13 3.22
N VAL A 335 8.71 0.69 2.76
CA VAL A 335 8.29 0.83 1.36
C VAL A 335 7.88 2.26 1.00
N GLY A 336 7.46 3.05 2.00
CA GLY A 336 7.02 4.43 1.80
C GLY A 336 5.58 4.53 1.32
N GLY A 337 5.25 5.60 0.60
CA GLY A 337 3.91 5.82 0.02
C GLY A 337 2.98 6.69 0.86
N LEU A 338 3.21 6.87 2.16
CA LEU A 338 2.47 7.83 2.98
C LEU A 338 2.78 9.26 2.52
N GLN A 339 1.74 10.04 2.24
CA GLN A 339 1.83 11.45 1.89
C GLN A 339 0.86 12.25 2.74
N LEU A 340 1.25 13.46 3.14
CA LEU A 340 0.41 14.40 3.87
C LEU A 340 0.34 15.75 3.14
N MET A 341 -0.75 16.47 3.34
CA MET A 341 -0.94 17.81 2.81
C MET A 341 -0.25 18.83 3.73
N LYS A 342 0.73 19.56 3.21
CA LYS A 342 1.44 20.62 3.93
C LYS A 342 1.58 21.82 3.02
N ASP A 343 1.12 22.98 3.49
CA ASP A 343 1.16 24.25 2.74
C ASP A 343 0.61 24.13 1.31
N SER A 344 -0.54 23.44 1.17
CA SER A 344 -1.23 23.14 -0.10
C SER A 344 -0.45 22.25 -1.07
N GLN A 345 0.55 21.51 -0.58
CA GLN A 345 1.31 20.54 -1.36
C GLN A 345 1.32 19.16 -0.70
N TRP A 346 1.28 18.11 -1.52
CA TRP A 346 1.48 16.74 -1.06
C TRP A 346 2.97 16.51 -0.83
N VAL A 347 3.35 16.18 0.41
CA VAL A 347 4.73 15.82 0.77
C VAL A 347 4.81 14.36 1.21
N ALA A 348 5.85 13.64 0.79
CA ALA A 348 6.05 12.25 1.16
C ALA A 348 6.72 12.15 2.53
N ALA A 349 6.12 11.39 3.44
CA ALA A 349 6.72 11.10 4.74
C ALA A 349 7.78 9.99 4.58
N LYS A 350 9.05 10.33 4.81
CA LYS A 350 10.14 9.36 4.73
C LYS A 350 10.00 8.28 5.82
N PRO A 351 9.98 6.98 5.48
CA PRO A 351 9.98 5.91 6.47
C PRO A 351 11.23 5.94 7.35
N ASN A 352 11.03 5.63 8.63
CA ASN A 352 12.10 5.43 9.60
C ASN A 352 11.84 4.09 10.30
N LYS A 353 12.82 3.18 10.26
CA LYS A 353 12.72 1.81 10.80
C LYS A 353 12.60 1.77 12.33
N ASP A 354 13.06 2.82 13.00
CA ASP A 354 13.13 2.89 14.46
C ASP A 354 12.03 3.78 15.05
N ALA A 355 11.14 4.32 14.20
CA ALA A 355 10.13 5.29 14.61
C ALA A 355 8.70 4.82 14.37
N LEU A 356 7.80 5.36 15.20
CA LEU A 356 6.36 5.37 14.94
C LEU A 356 5.98 6.75 14.39
N VAL A 357 5.06 6.78 13.43
CA VAL A 357 4.44 8.05 12.99
C VAL A 357 3.23 8.33 13.85
N VAL A 358 3.08 9.56 14.30
CA VAL A 358 1.94 10.03 15.09
C VAL A 358 1.23 11.12 14.32
N ASN A 359 -0.10 11.10 14.29
CA ASN A 359 -0.89 12.18 13.74
C ASN A 359 -2.13 12.52 14.56
N ILE A 360 -2.50 13.79 14.51
CA ILE A 360 -3.69 14.35 15.16
C ILE A 360 -4.91 14.07 14.30
N GLY A 361 -6.00 13.62 14.94
CA GLY A 361 -7.29 13.40 14.30
C GLY A 361 -8.25 14.58 14.47
N ASP A 362 -9.36 14.52 13.72
CA ASP A 362 -10.37 15.58 13.66
C ASP A 362 -10.95 15.95 15.03
N LEU A 363 -11.21 14.96 15.87
CA LEU A 363 -11.82 15.23 17.18
C LEU A 363 -10.86 16.00 18.09
N PHE A 364 -9.55 15.77 17.95
CA PHE A 364 -8.57 16.48 18.76
C PHE A 364 -8.35 17.89 18.23
N GLN A 365 -8.44 18.10 16.92
CA GLN A 365 -8.50 19.44 16.36
C GLN A 365 -9.72 20.22 16.88
N ALA A 366 -10.91 19.60 16.86
CA ALA A 366 -12.12 20.22 17.37
C ALA A 366 -12.03 20.52 18.88
N TRP A 367 -11.59 19.55 19.67
CA TRP A 367 -11.42 19.69 21.11
C TRP A 367 -10.36 20.74 21.47
N SER A 368 -9.25 20.80 20.73
CA SER A 368 -8.17 21.79 20.94
C SER A 368 -8.48 23.18 20.38
N ASN A 369 -9.66 23.40 19.79
CA ASN A 369 -10.04 24.65 19.12
C ASN A 369 -9.05 25.09 18.04
N ASN A 370 -8.68 24.17 17.13
CA ASN A 370 -7.70 24.38 16.07
C ASN A 370 -6.25 24.61 16.51
N VAL A 371 -5.90 24.42 17.79
CA VAL A 371 -4.50 24.51 18.22
C VAL A 371 -3.67 23.36 17.64
N TYR A 372 -4.23 22.14 17.59
CA TYR A 372 -3.61 21.00 16.92
C TYR A 372 -4.30 20.72 15.59
N LYS A 373 -3.53 20.29 14.58
CA LYS A 373 -4.01 20.18 13.20
C LYS A 373 -4.27 18.72 12.79
N SER A 374 -5.50 18.41 12.45
CA SER A 374 -5.85 17.21 11.67
C SER A 374 -5.50 17.46 10.21
N VAL A 375 -4.60 16.64 9.65
CA VAL A 375 -4.04 16.86 8.32
C VAL A 375 -4.48 15.78 7.35
N GLU A 376 -4.91 16.22 6.17
CA GLU A 376 -5.28 15.33 5.08
C GLU A 376 -4.06 14.54 4.63
N HIS A 377 -4.20 13.23 4.55
CA HIS A 377 -3.14 12.32 4.17
C HIS A 377 -3.68 11.19 3.27
N LYS A 378 -2.78 10.58 2.51
CA LYS A 378 -3.08 9.48 1.58
C LYS A 378 -1.93 8.49 1.55
N VAL A 379 -2.17 7.32 0.98
CA VAL A 379 -1.11 6.34 0.68
C VAL A 379 -1.10 6.08 -0.81
N MET A 380 0.05 6.18 -1.46
CA MET A 380 0.22 5.77 -2.85
C MET A 380 0.55 4.28 -2.93
N ALA A 381 -0.01 3.60 -3.93
CA ALA A 381 0.33 2.22 -4.22
C ALA A 381 1.76 2.14 -4.79
N ASN A 382 2.52 1.13 -4.36
CA ASN A 382 3.85 0.88 -4.89
C ASN A 382 3.76 -0.13 -6.05
N ARG A 383 4.59 0.06 -7.09
CA ARG A 383 4.55 -0.77 -8.30
C ARG A 383 5.13 -2.17 -8.13
N THR A 384 6.15 -2.30 -7.30
CA THR A 384 7.01 -3.50 -7.24
C THR A 384 6.97 -4.19 -5.90
N MET A 385 6.73 -3.45 -4.82
CA MET A 385 6.74 -3.97 -3.45
C MET A 385 5.35 -3.87 -2.83
N GLU A 386 4.95 -4.90 -2.11
CA GLU A 386 3.81 -4.78 -1.20
C GLU A 386 4.20 -4.01 0.05
N ARG A 387 3.27 -3.22 0.58
CA ARG A 387 3.45 -2.44 1.81
C ARG A 387 2.55 -2.96 2.91
N TYR A 388 3.03 -2.91 4.14
CA TYR A 388 2.27 -3.22 5.35
C TYR A 388 2.36 -2.08 6.36
N SER A 389 1.24 -1.76 7.00
CA SER A 389 1.23 -0.88 8.16
C SER A 389 0.22 -1.32 9.21
N ILE A 390 0.40 -0.87 10.44
CA ILE A 390 -0.53 -1.10 11.55
C ILE A 390 -0.78 0.26 12.19
N ALA A 391 -2.03 0.71 12.17
CA ALA A 391 -2.44 1.95 12.81
C ALA A 391 -3.24 1.65 14.08
N TYR A 392 -2.91 2.31 15.18
CA TYR A 392 -3.71 2.36 16.39
C TYR A 392 -4.44 3.70 16.44
N PHE A 393 -5.76 3.65 16.68
CA PHE A 393 -6.61 4.84 16.75
C PHE A 393 -7.09 5.04 18.19
N LEU A 394 -6.74 6.18 18.78
CA LEU A 394 -7.25 6.59 20.10
C LEU A 394 -8.58 7.32 19.91
N CYS A 395 -9.68 6.63 20.17
CA CYS A 395 -11.02 7.15 19.99
C CYS A 395 -11.71 7.43 21.34
N PRO A 396 -12.56 8.47 21.42
CA PRO A 396 -13.52 8.60 22.50
C PRO A 396 -14.67 7.59 22.35
N SER A 397 -15.45 7.41 23.42
CA SER A 397 -16.74 6.71 23.30
C SER A 397 -17.69 7.42 22.32
N TYR A 398 -18.62 6.71 21.70
CA TYR A 398 -19.57 7.32 20.76
C TYR A 398 -20.46 8.40 21.40
N ASP A 399 -20.75 8.27 22.70
CA ASP A 399 -21.57 9.21 23.45
C ASP A 399 -20.77 10.40 24.03
N SER A 400 -19.44 10.36 23.91
CA SER A 400 -18.58 11.44 24.38
C SER A 400 -18.89 12.74 23.65
N LEU A 401 -19.22 13.76 24.44
CA LEU A 401 -19.46 15.11 23.94
C LEU A 401 -18.13 15.79 23.64
N ILE A 402 -17.95 16.20 22.39
CA ILE A 402 -16.79 16.97 21.95
C ILE A 402 -17.11 18.45 22.13
N THR A 403 -16.38 19.07 23.04
CA THR A 403 -16.43 20.51 23.32
C THR A 403 -15.05 21.10 23.26
N SER A 404 -14.94 22.32 22.71
CA SER A 404 -13.69 23.06 22.73
C SER A 404 -13.18 23.26 24.16
N CYS A 405 -11.88 23.07 24.38
CA CYS A 405 -11.22 23.39 25.65
C CYS A 405 -10.94 24.89 25.82
N ARG A 406 -11.30 25.73 24.84
CA ARG A 406 -11.07 27.18 24.82
C ARG A 406 -12.29 27.94 24.31
N GLU A 407 -12.44 29.18 24.75
CA GLU A 407 -13.45 30.12 24.25
C GLU A 407 -12.80 31.33 23.55
N PRO A 408 -13.42 31.91 22.51
CA PRO A 408 -14.65 31.44 21.87
C PRO A 408 -14.44 30.14 21.08
N SER A 409 -15.39 29.21 21.16
CA SER A 409 -15.36 27.96 20.39
C SER A 409 -15.52 28.22 18.89
N VAL A 410 -14.74 27.53 18.05
CA VAL A 410 -14.92 27.51 16.58
C VAL A 410 -15.99 26.50 16.17
N TYR A 411 -16.18 25.45 16.97
CA TYR A 411 -17.07 24.35 16.66
C TYR A 411 -18.30 24.36 17.57
N ARG A 412 -19.44 23.92 17.04
CA ARG A 412 -20.60 23.61 17.87
C ARG A 412 -20.31 22.36 18.70
N LYS A 413 -21.11 22.12 19.74
CA LYS A 413 -21.02 20.88 20.50
C LYS A 413 -21.63 19.72 19.69
N PHE A 414 -20.98 18.56 19.68
CA PHE A 414 -21.44 17.34 19.01
C PHE A 414 -20.87 16.11 19.69
N THR A 415 -21.47 14.94 19.51
CA THR A 415 -20.88 13.67 20.00
C THR A 415 -20.05 12.97 18.92
N PHE A 416 -19.16 12.06 19.31
CA PHE A 416 -18.43 11.25 18.33
C PHE A 416 -19.38 10.41 17.45
N GLY A 417 -20.46 9.87 18.02
CA GLY A 417 -21.50 9.15 17.29
C GLY A 417 -22.19 10.02 16.24
N GLU A 418 -22.49 11.28 16.56
CA GLU A 418 -23.02 12.25 15.61
C GLU A 418 -22.02 12.53 14.48
N TYR A 419 -20.75 12.78 14.82
CA TYR A 419 -19.67 13.00 13.84
C TYR A 419 -19.55 11.84 12.87
N ARG A 420 -19.54 10.61 13.38
CA ARG A 420 -19.42 9.38 12.58
C ARG A 420 -20.62 9.17 11.68
N SER A 421 -21.83 9.41 12.19
CA SER A 421 -23.06 9.30 11.41
C SER A 421 -23.07 10.31 10.26
N GLN A 422 -22.65 11.56 10.51
CA GLN A 422 -22.57 12.58 9.47
C GLN A 422 -21.52 12.23 8.40
N VAL A 423 -20.35 11.73 8.80
CA VAL A 423 -19.31 11.27 7.84
C VAL A 423 -19.82 10.11 6.97
N GLN A 424 -20.53 9.15 7.55
CA GLN A 424 -21.12 8.04 6.78
C GLN A 424 -22.15 8.53 5.78
N GLU A 425 -22.98 9.50 6.16
CA GLU A 425 -23.95 10.12 5.26
C GLU A 425 -23.27 10.88 4.11
N ASP A 426 -22.23 11.67 4.41
CA ASP A 426 -21.45 12.38 3.40
C ASP A 426 -20.81 11.41 2.41
N VAL A 427 -20.10 10.38 2.89
CA VAL A 427 -19.47 9.36 2.02
C VAL A 427 -20.52 8.64 1.17
N LYS A 428 -21.70 8.34 1.71
CA LYS A 428 -22.78 7.71 0.94
C LYS A 428 -23.33 8.62 -0.16
N LYS A 429 -23.43 9.92 0.10
CA LYS A 429 -24.00 10.90 -0.84
C LYS A 429 -23.01 11.37 -1.90
N THR A 430 -21.75 11.54 -1.51
CA THR A 430 -20.76 12.26 -2.33
C THR A 430 -19.52 11.43 -2.64
N GLY A 431 -19.34 10.29 -1.98
CA GLY A 431 -18.15 9.46 -2.09
C GLY A 431 -16.93 9.98 -1.34
N TYR A 432 -17.06 11.07 -0.57
CA TYR A 432 -15.98 11.65 0.22
C TYR A 432 -16.44 12.09 1.61
N LYS A 433 -15.50 12.14 2.56
CA LYS A 433 -15.71 12.68 3.91
C LYS A 433 -15.58 14.20 3.87
N VAL A 434 -16.61 14.93 4.33
CA VAL A 434 -16.50 16.39 4.55
C VAL A 434 -15.84 16.67 5.90
N GLY A 435 -16.31 16.03 6.97
CA GLY A 435 -15.71 16.10 8.30
C GLY A 435 -16.07 17.38 9.09
N LEU A 436 -15.08 17.95 9.80
CA LEU A 436 -15.25 19.09 10.71
C LEU A 436 -15.95 20.34 10.14
N PRO A 437 -15.88 20.69 8.84
CA PRO A 437 -16.65 21.80 8.29
C PRO A 437 -18.16 21.71 8.53
N ARG A 438 -18.72 20.51 8.75
CA ARG A 438 -20.14 20.30 9.13
C ARG A 438 -20.48 20.74 10.57
N PHE A 439 -19.47 21.05 11.37
CA PHE A 439 -19.58 21.27 12.82
C PHE A 439 -19.06 22.64 13.27
N ILE A 440 -18.73 23.55 12.34
CA ILE A 440 -18.37 24.94 12.65
C ILE A 440 -19.63 25.71 13.10
N LEU A 441 -19.46 26.68 14.02
CA LEU A 441 -20.52 27.55 14.52
C LEU A 441 -21.04 28.58 13.52
#